data_AF-A0AB34KZK4-F1
#
_entry.id   AF-A0AB34KZK4-F1
#
_cell.length_a   1.000
_cell.length_b   1.000
_cell.length_c   1.000
_cell.angle_alpha   90.00
_cell.angle_beta   90.00
_cell.angle_gamma   90.00
#
_symmetry.space_group_name_H-M   'P 1'
#
loop_
_entity.id
_entity.type
_entity.pdbx_description
1 polymer ?
#
loop_
_entity_poly.entity_id
_entity_poly.type
_entity_poly.pdbx_seq_one_letter_code
_entity_poly.pdbx_strand_id
1 'polypeptide(L)'
;MDSSRMQSSPPRGASPKVQPSSPAGSKYSLDLDALGSSSVSSSPVAERSVPRILSEDIDGPTDFTINMMDWMRGGRPLRRSNTDGGAAITTGTPSIFRTNETQMQPTVEDYSSPARPSNPTPLGGRTPASERSPRGAVGRSSMLSPIQPQGGASQYLMSQIERLRSELAAEKEARAAEKASHAAELERQGVQHVRELQAATSELRATREAHATEIHRITVEYSQQLKAAFEGAASDASRAKAEHAAEIERMKAQHANDLQAAISASGDSNTSHAGEIKCLRAKHDEAMLATTRASETRAAAHAAEMAQLHSQHARELQTATSAADQLRDAHATEIQRLKSQHSRDLEAATAASRTRRNSRSSEIAQLKQQHAEEIQRIMDEHKSMNKSLDTAITEKVRTREARYKEKIATRDSKLAEKDTEIQELKAKMEDLEKLNKSIGKELMRAWGREEFGDTGDKQKYRYKYAKAQAV
;
A
#
# COMPACT_ATOMS: atom_id res chain seq x y z
N MET A 1 -57.68 20.91 -12.02
CA MET A 1 -56.96 19.63 -12.18
C MET A 1 -55.48 19.94 -12.00
N ASP A 2 -55.00 20.41 -10.84
CA ASP A 2 -55.09 19.86 -9.49
C ASP A 2 -54.71 18.38 -9.41
N SER A 3 -53.42 18.14 -9.18
CA SER A 3 -52.87 16.91 -8.62
C SER A 3 -51.46 17.19 -8.09
N SER A 4 -51.47 17.67 -6.84
CA SER A 4 -50.51 17.38 -5.79
C SER A 4 -49.80 16.02 -5.93
N ARG A 5 -48.51 15.96 -5.55
CA ARG A 5 -47.78 14.87 -4.84
C ARG A 5 -46.30 14.88 -5.25
N MET A 6 -45.28 14.73 -4.41
CA MET A 6 -45.09 14.85 -2.96
C MET A 6 -43.61 15.20 -2.75
N GLN A 7 -43.35 16.00 -1.72
CA GLN A 7 -42.06 16.05 -1.04
C GLN A 7 -41.77 14.69 -0.38
N SER A 8 -40.54 14.19 -0.47
CA SER A 8 -39.99 13.30 0.57
C SER A 8 -38.48 13.48 0.68
N SER A 9 -38.10 14.26 1.69
CA SER A 9 -36.73 14.37 2.19
C SER A 9 -36.28 13.04 2.78
N PRO A 10 -35.00 12.63 2.61
CA PRO A 10 -34.46 11.48 3.32
C PRO A 10 -34.28 11.76 4.82
N PRO A 11 -34.47 10.74 5.69
CA PRO A 11 -34.55 10.92 7.13
C PRO A 11 -33.19 11.23 7.76
N ARG A 12 -33.22 12.17 8.72
CA ARG A 12 -32.15 12.42 9.69
C ARG A 12 -32.01 11.19 10.60
N GLY A 13 -30.93 10.44 10.42
CA GLY A 13 -30.53 9.37 11.33
C GLY A 13 -30.17 9.93 12.71
N ALA A 14 -30.84 9.39 13.72
CA ALA A 14 -30.65 9.69 15.12
C ALA A 14 -29.27 9.27 15.63
N SER A 15 -28.62 10.16 16.36
CA SER A 15 -27.65 9.81 17.41
C SER A 15 -28.37 8.96 18.47
N PRO A 16 -27.76 7.92 19.05
CA PRO A 16 -26.90 8.19 20.21
C PRO A 16 -25.74 7.18 20.36
N LYS A 17 -24.52 7.69 20.55
CA LYS A 17 -23.52 6.95 21.30
C LYS A 17 -22.70 7.90 22.14
N VAL A 18 -23.05 7.90 23.42
CA VAL A 18 -22.27 8.40 24.55
C VAL A 18 -20.83 7.92 24.39
N GLN A 19 -19.93 8.84 24.06
CA GLN A 19 -18.50 8.68 24.30
C GLN A 19 -18.15 9.46 25.57
N PRO A 20 -17.34 8.86 26.47
CA PRO A 20 -17.03 9.43 27.76
C PRO A 20 -16.24 10.73 27.62
N SER A 21 -16.63 11.72 28.42
CA SER A 21 -15.86 12.91 28.72
C SER A 21 -14.41 12.52 29.01
N SER A 22 -13.50 12.95 28.13
CA SER A 22 -12.07 12.94 28.44
C SER A 22 -11.86 13.81 29.69
N PRO A 23 -11.07 13.35 30.68
CA PRO A 23 -10.75 14.16 31.84
C PRO A 23 -9.93 15.36 31.37
N ALA A 24 -10.52 16.54 31.53
CA ALA A 24 -9.82 17.81 31.51
C ALA A 24 -8.78 17.79 32.65
N GLY A 25 -7.56 17.40 32.30
CA GLY A 25 -6.47 17.21 33.23
C GLY A 25 -5.17 16.90 32.51
N SER A 26 -4.91 17.55 31.36
CA SER A 26 -3.55 17.59 30.82
C SER A 26 -2.68 18.40 31.78
N LYS A 27 -1.92 17.68 32.60
CA LYS A 27 -0.80 18.19 33.41
C LYS A 27 0.41 18.63 32.56
N TYR A 28 0.23 18.76 31.25
CA TYR A 28 1.27 19.18 30.32
C TYR A 28 0.83 20.45 29.61
N SER A 29 0.77 21.56 30.35
CA SER A 29 0.96 22.87 29.75
C SER A 29 2.45 22.97 29.40
N LEU A 30 2.76 22.88 28.10
CA LEU A 30 4.08 23.24 27.59
C LEU A 30 4.30 24.71 27.90
N ASP A 31 5.17 24.96 28.87
CA ASP A 31 5.65 26.28 29.23
C ASP A 31 6.54 26.80 28.10
N LEU A 32 6.00 27.70 27.28
CA LEU A 32 6.70 28.30 26.16
C LEU A 32 7.64 29.44 26.60
N ASP A 33 7.61 29.83 27.88
CA ASP A 33 8.59 30.76 28.44
C ASP A 33 9.94 30.07 28.76
N ALA A 34 9.98 28.73 28.81
CA ALA A 34 11.22 27.96 28.96
C ALA A 34 12.13 27.99 27.70
N LEU A 35 11.64 28.51 26.57
CA LEU A 35 12.44 28.71 25.35
C LEU A 35 12.96 30.17 25.22
N GLY A 36 12.67 31.01 26.21
CA GLY A 36 13.08 32.41 26.26
C GLY A 36 14.44 32.64 26.92
N SER A 37 15.49 32.66 26.10
CA SER A 37 16.58 33.64 26.18
C SER A 37 17.20 33.92 27.57
N SER A 38 18.19 33.12 28.01
CA SER A 38 19.45 33.66 28.55
C SER A 38 20.43 32.57 29.02
N SER A 39 21.71 32.89 28.79
CA SER A 39 22.86 32.45 29.58
C SER A 39 23.37 31.01 29.42
N VAL A 40 24.37 30.89 28.55
CA VAL A 40 25.63 30.13 28.76
C VAL A 40 25.78 29.48 30.14
N SER A 41 25.65 28.15 30.19
CA SER A 41 26.29 27.29 31.18
C SER A 41 26.32 25.86 30.65
N SER A 42 27.51 25.41 30.27
CA SER A 42 27.81 24.02 29.91
C SER A 42 27.55 23.11 31.10
N SER A 43 26.46 22.35 31.05
CA SER A 43 26.30 21.10 31.81
C SER A 43 26.35 19.92 30.83
N PRO A 44 27.11 18.86 31.13
CA PRO A 44 27.22 17.70 30.26
C PRO A 44 25.89 16.95 30.27
N VAL A 45 25.25 16.89 29.12
CA VAL A 45 24.04 16.09 28.88
C VAL A 45 24.40 14.63 29.10
N ALA A 46 23.71 13.99 30.05
CA ALA A 46 23.75 12.54 30.20
C ALA A 46 23.19 11.92 28.92
N GLU A 47 24.08 11.42 28.06
CA GLU A 47 23.72 10.64 26.89
C GLU A 47 22.98 9.38 27.37
N ARG A 48 21.65 9.39 27.23
CA ARG A 48 20.89 8.15 27.20
C ARG A 48 21.37 7.38 25.98
N SER A 49 22.18 6.35 26.21
CA SER A 49 22.56 5.38 25.20
C SER A 49 21.31 4.67 24.69
N VAL A 50 20.68 5.23 23.65
CA VAL A 50 19.70 4.50 22.86
C VAL A 50 20.49 3.39 22.16
N PRO A 51 20.15 2.10 22.37
CA PRO A 51 20.85 1.02 21.70
C PRO A 51 20.75 1.26 20.20
N ARG A 52 21.91 1.52 19.60
CA ARG A 52 22.06 1.74 18.17
C ARG A 52 21.87 0.37 17.53
N ILE A 53 20.65 0.06 17.12
CA ILE A 53 20.35 -1.14 16.34
C ILE A 53 21.14 -0.99 15.05
N LEU A 54 22.26 -1.70 14.96
CA LEU A 54 23.05 -1.78 13.74
C LEU A 54 22.26 -2.63 12.75
N SER A 55 22.39 -2.34 11.46
CA SER A 55 21.76 -3.11 10.39
C SER A 55 22.16 -4.60 10.38
N GLU A 56 23.16 -4.96 11.18
CA GLU A 56 23.68 -6.31 11.41
C GLU A 56 22.82 -7.08 12.43
N ASP A 57 22.14 -6.39 13.35
CA ASP A 57 21.28 -6.97 14.41
C ASP A 57 19.82 -7.15 13.96
N ILE A 58 19.48 -6.64 12.77
CA ILE A 58 18.21 -6.95 12.11
C ILE A 58 18.41 -8.27 11.37
N ASP A 59 18.42 -9.37 12.12
CA ASP A 59 18.35 -10.73 11.56
C ASP A 59 16.93 -10.94 11.02
N GLY A 60 16.65 -10.26 9.92
CA GLY A 60 15.48 -10.52 9.11
C GLY A 60 15.59 -11.97 8.63
N PRO A 61 14.50 -12.75 8.66
CA PRO A 61 14.54 -14.15 8.28
C PRO A 61 15.26 -14.26 6.95
N THR A 62 16.36 -15.00 6.94
CA THR A 62 17.28 -15.23 5.81
C THR A 62 16.54 -15.74 4.56
N ASP A 63 15.27 -16.11 4.74
CA ASP A 63 14.30 -16.54 3.75
C ASP A 63 13.67 -15.41 2.93
N PHE A 64 13.67 -14.13 3.35
CA PHE A 64 12.96 -13.10 2.58
C PHE A 64 13.64 -12.78 1.24
N THR A 65 14.97 -12.70 1.22
CA THR A 65 15.75 -12.44 -0.01
C THR A 65 15.77 -13.64 -0.94
N ILE A 66 15.72 -14.86 -0.39
CA ILE A 66 15.67 -16.11 -1.16
C ILE A 66 14.29 -16.28 -1.80
N ASN A 67 13.22 -16.07 -1.04
CA ASN A 67 11.85 -16.21 -1.51
C ASN A 67 11.47 -15.09 -2.51
N MET A 68 12.05 -13.90 -2.37
CA MET A 68 11.87 -12.81 -3.34
C MET A 68 12.61 -13.07 -4.67
N MET A 69 13.78 -13.71 -4.65
CA MET A 69 14.47 -14.11 -5.89
C MET A 69 13.74 -15.24 -6.63
N ASP A 70 13.14 -16.19 -5.91
CA ASP A 70 12.33 -17.25 -6.51
C ASP A 70 11.02 -16.72 -7.11
N TRP A 71 10.40 -15.71 -6.47
CA TRP A 71 9.23 -15.03 -7.01
C TRP A 71 9.56 -14.21 -8.27
N MET A 72 10.68 -13.49 -8.27
CA MET A 72 11.12 -12.70 -9.43
C MET A 72 11.61 -13.55 -10.61
N ARG A 73 12.08 -14.78 -10.38
CA ARG A 73 12.42 -15.72 -11.47
C ARG A 73 11.22 -16.43 -12.09
N GLY A 74 9.99 -16.11 -11.68
CA GLY A 74 8.79 -16.76 -12.20
C GLY A 74 8.70 -18.24 -11.82
N GLY A 75 9.36 -18.63 -10.72
CA GLY A 75 9.32 -20.00 -10.22
C GLY A 75 7.92 -20.37 -9.75
N ARG A 76 7.20 -21.15 -10.56
CA ARG A 76 6.07 -21.94 -10.04
C ARG A 76 6.62 -22.79 -8.88
N PRO A 77 5.91 -22.90 -7.74
CA PRO A 77 6.43 -23.59 -6.57
C PRO A 77 6.82 -25.02 -6.97
N LEU A 78 8.11 -25.32 -6.91
CA LEU A 78 8.63 -26.67 -6.96
C LEU A 78 8.05 -27.39 -5.74
N ARG A 79 6.96 -28.11 -6.01
CA ARG A 79 6.32 -29.09 -5.15
C ARG A 79 7.43 -30.01 -4.64
N ARG A 80 7.90 -29.79 -3.41
CA ARG A 80 8.78 -30.71 -2.69
C ARG A 80 8.09 -32.07 -2.66
N SER A 81 8.54 -32.97 -3.52
CA SER A 81 8.30 -34.40 -3.40
C SER A 81 9.06 -34.88 -2.16
N ASN A 82 8.38 -34.91 -1.03
CA ASN A 82 8.68 -35.89 0.00
C ASN A 82 8.25 -37.26 -0.56
N THR A 83 9.23 -38.05 -0.98
CA THR A 83 9.07 -39.50 -1.14
C THR A 83 10.34 -40.16 -0.62
N ASP A 84 10.29 -40.49 0.67
CA ASP A 84 10.74 -41.74 1.30
C ASP A 84 10.02 -41.75 2.65
N GLY A 85 9.11 -42.64 3.01
CA GLY A 85 8.45 -43.76 2.34
C GLY A 85 7.36 -44.25 3.31
N GLY A 86 6.39 -45.01 2.82
CA GLY A 86 5.57 -45.88 3.67
C GLY A 86 4.06 -45.67 3.64
N ALA A 87 3.39 -46.76 3.23
CA ALA A 87 1.99 -47.12 3.48
C ALA A 87 0.91 -46.44 2.61
N ALA A 88 0.72 -47.02 1.43
CA ALA A 88 -0.46 -46.87 0.59
C ALA A 88 -1.60 -47.78 1.09
N ILE A 89 -2.78 -47.22 1.37
CA ILE A 89 -4.08 -47.92 1.31
C ILE A 89 -5.12 -46.97 0.68
N THR A 90 -5.49 -47.35 -0.55
CA THR A 90 -6.79 -47.23 -1.24
C THR A 90 -7.48 -45.87 -1.37
N THR A 91 -7.36 -45.39 -2.60
CA THR A 91 -8.14 -44.41 -3.36
C THR A 91 -9.63 -44.73 -3.48
N GLY A 92 -10.46 -43.71 -3.27
CA GLY A 92 -11.77 -43.52 -3.90
C GLY A 92 -11.81 -42.14 -4.60
N THR A 93 -11.94 -42.16 -5.93
CA THR A 93 -12.08 -41.02 -6.86
C THR A 93 -13.52 -40.48 -6.89
N PRO A 94 -13.74 -39.21 -7.28
CA PRO A 94 -14.05 -38.97 -8.70
C PRO A 94 -13.41 -37.70 -9.29
N SER A 95 -12.98 -37.78 -10.55
CA SER A 95 -12.81 -36.62 -11.42
C SER A 95 -13.31 -36.96 -12.82
N ILE A 96 -14.21 -36.12 -13.31
CA ILE A 96 -14.99 -36.23 -14.53
C ILE A 96 -14.43 -35.22 -15.54
N PHE A 97 -14.06 -35.76 -16.71
CA PHE A 97 -13.98 -35.14 -18.05
C PHE A 97 -12.91 -34.06 -18.34
N ARG A 98 -12.02 -34.35 -19.30
CA ARG A 98 -12.23 -34.01 -20.73
C ARG A 98 -11.10 -34.49 -21.66
N THR A 99 -11.48 -35.43 -22.53
CA THR A 99 -11.41 -35.45 -24.01
C THR A 99 -10.12 -35.20 -24.81
N ASN A 100 -9.98 -36.12 -25.79
CA ASN A 100 -9.38 -36.07 -27.14
C ASN A 100 -7.91 -36.51 -27.30
N GLU A 101 -7.49 -37.23 -28.34
CA GLU A 101 -8.09 -38.12 -29.35
C GLU A 101 -6.91 -38.69 -30.18
N THR A 102 -7.13 -39.80 -30.88
CA THR A 102 -6.39 -40.24 -32.09
C THR A 102 -5.09 -41.04 -31.93
N GLN A 103 -5.17 -42.37 -32.08
CA GLN A 103 -4.66 -43.08 -33.26
C GLN A 103 -5.11 -44.55 -33.28
N MET A 104 -5.79 -44.93 -34.35
CA MET A 104 -6.07 -46.32 -34.74
C MET A 104 -4.87 -46.87 -35.52
N GLN A 105 -4.49 -48.12 -35.24
CA GLN A 105 -3.94 -49.03 -36.25
C GLN A 105 -4.52 -50.44 -36.04
N PRO A 106 -4.90 -51.15 -37.12
CA PRO A 106 -5.20 -52.57 -37.09
C PRO A 106 -3.98 -53.38 -37.54
N THR A 107 -3.53 -54.33 -36.72
CA THR A 107 -2.54 -55.34 -37.14
C THR A 107 -3.23 -56.69 -37.29
N VAL A 108 -3.22 -57.17 -38.53
CA VAL A 108 -3.62 -58.49 -39.00
C VAL A 108 -2.33 -59.32 -39.20
N GLU A 109 -2.44 -60.64 -38.95
CA GLU A 109 -1.49 -61.73 -39.31
C GLU A 109 -0.18 -61.77 -38.47
N ASP A 110 0.39 -62.92 -38.03
CA ASP A 110 0.35 -64.26 -38.59
C ASP A 110 1.00 -65.31 -37.63
N TYR A 111 0.68 -66.60 -37.84
CA TYR A 111 1.36 -67.85 -37.41
C TYR A 111 1.68 -68.17 -35.93
N SER A 112 1.10 -69.28 -35.43
CA SER A 112 1.85 -70.54 -35.15
C SER A 112 1.01 -71.59 -34.39
N SER A 113 0.61 -72.66 -35.07
CA SER A 113 0.48 -74.00 -34.45
C SER A 113 1.90 -74.53 -34.14
N PRO A 114 2.14 -75.42 -33.14
CA PRO A 114 1.95 -76.86 -33.39
C PRO A 114 1.69 -77.77 -32.15
N ALA A 115 1.45 -79.05 -32.46
CA ALA A 115 1.68 -80.27 -31.66
C ALA A 115 0.61 -80.69 -30.60
N ARG A 116 -0.21 -81.73 -30.85
CA ARG A 116 0.01 -83.20 -30.65
C ARG A 116 -0.05 -83.63 -29.15
N PRO A 117 -0.21 -84.94 -28.81
CA PRO A 117 -0.86 -86.08 -29.48
C PRO A 117 -1.68 -86.99 -28.51
N SER A 118 -2.16 -88.12 -29.04
CA SER A 118 -2.32 -89.47 -28.43
C SER A 118 -3.78 -89.97 -28.41
N ASN A 119 -4.19 -90.82 -29.37
CA ASN A 119 -4.06 -92.31 -29.40
C ASN A 119 -5.10 -93.04 -28.51
N PRO A 120 -5.43 -94.33 -28.75
CA PRO A 120 -6.02 -94.92 -29.96
C PRO A 120 -7.15 -95.95 -29.61
N THR A 121 -7.72 -96.58 -30.65
CA THR A 121 -8.45 -97.88 -30.73
C THR A 121 -7.71 -99.03 -29.95
N PRO A 122 -8.15 -100.32 -29.85
CA PRO A 122 -9.32 -101.09 -30.35
C PRO A 122 -9.84 -102.21 -29.37
N LEU A 123 -10.55 -103.23 -29.91
CA LEU A 123 -10.95 -104.54 -29.30
C LEU A 123 -12.17 -104.48 -28.36
N GLY A 124 -13.11 -105.43 -28.34
CA GLY A 124 -13.20 -106.77 -28.92
C GLY A 124 -14.25 -107.58 -28.13
N GLY A 125 -14.70 -108.71 -28.68
CA GLY A 125 -15.43 -109.76 -27.94
C GLY A 125 -16.83 -110.06 -28.50
N ARG A 126 -17.00 -111.07 -29.36
CA ARG A 126 -17.12 -112.53 -29.07
C ARG A 126 -18.50 -112.95 -28.52
N THR A 127 -19.29 -113.59 -29.41
CA THR A 127 -19.95 -114.94 -29.35
C THR A 127 -19.77 -115.81 -28.08
N PRO A 128 -20.44 -116.98 -27.86
CA PRO A 128 -21.39 -117.78 -28.68
C PRO A 128 -22.54 -118.44 -27.84
N ALA A 129 -23.16 -119.51 -28.38
CA ALA A 129 -23.96 -120.58 -27.74
C ALA A 129 -25.49 -120.43 -27.90
N SER A 130 -26.27 -121.48 -28.15
CA SER A 130 -26.00 -122.91 -28.27
C SER A 130 -27.19 -123.56 -29.02
N GLU A 131 -26.89 -124.60 -29.80
CA GLU A 131 -27.55 -125.92 -29.82
C GLU A 131 -29.10 -125.98 -29.75
N ARG A 132 -29.83 -126.75 -30.56
CA ARG A 132 -29.59 -128.16 -30.88
C ARG A 132 -30.57 -128.65 -31.97
N SER A 133 -30.00 -129.49 -32.82
CA SER A 133 -30.55 -130.45 -33.79
C SER A 133 -31.57 -131.47 -33.15
N PRO A 134 -31.96 -132.62 -33.78
CA PRO A 134 -32.66 -132.89 -35.06
C PRO A 134 -33.67 -134.09 -34.98
N ARG A 135 -34.13 -134.58 -36.16
CA ARG A 135 -34.36 -136.01 -36.57
C ARG A 135 -35.33 -136.94 -35.81
N GLY A 136 -36.14 -137.64 -36.62
CA GLY A 136 -36.66 -139.01 -36.38
C GLY A 136 -38.10 -139.13 -36.92
N ALA A 137 -38.43 -139.67 -38.10
CA ALA A 137 -38.14 -140.96 -38.73
C ALA A 137 -38.88 -142.16 -38.08
N VAL A 138 -39.54 -142.95 -38.95
CA VAL A 138 -40.03 -144.35 -38.82
C VAL A 138 -41.14 -144.62 -37.78
N GLY A 139 -42.15 -145.46 -37.99
CA GLY A 139 -42.53 -146.45 -39.00
C GLY A 139 -43.99 -146.88 -38.72
N ARG A 140 -44.81 -147.27 -39.71
CA ARG A 140 -44.82 -148.57 -40.41
C ARG A 140 -45.60 -149.66 -39.66
N SER A 141 -46.45 -150.34 -40.43
CA SER A 141 -47.06 -151.66 -40.22
C SER A 141 -48.18 -151.77 -39.18
N SER A 142 -49.42 -152.10 -39.55
CA SER A 142 -49.89 -153.28 -40.29
C SER A 142 -49.75 -154.58 -39.51
N MET A 143 -50.82 -155.38 -39.62
CA MET A 143 -50.97 -156.83 -39.50
C MET A 143 -51.87 -157.21 -38.33
N LEU A 144 -53.18 -157.35 -38.56
CA LEU A 144 -53.83 -158.52 -39.15
C LEU A 144 -53.85 -159.73 -38.21
N SER A 145 -55.08 -159.95 -37.71
CA SER A 145 -55.74 -161.26 -37.69
C SER A 145 -55.17 -162.27 -36.68
N PRO A 146 -55.67 -163.52 -36.64
CA PRO A 146 -57.00 -164.02 -37.02
C PRO A 146 -57.65 -164.80 -35.83
N ILE A 147 -58.98 -164.90 -35.76
CA ILE A 147 -59.77 -166.12 -36.06
C ILE A 147 -59.30 -167.35 -35.23
N GLN A 148 -60.10 -168.06 -34.42
CA GLN A 148 -61.15 -169.03 -34.84
C GLN A 148 -61.56 -169.97 -33.64
N PRO A 149 -62.32 -171.08 -33.81
CA PRO A 149 -63.67 -171.36 -33.24
C PRO A 149 -63.68 -172.55 -32.22
N GLN A 150 -64.81 -173.04 -31.68
CA GLN A 150 -65.70 -174.13 -32.17
C GLN A 150 -66.67 -174.47 -31.00
N GLY A 151 -67.88 -175.03 -31.13
CA GLY A 151 -68.59 -175.65 -32.26
C GLY A 151 -69.88 -176.35 -31.77
N GLY A 152 -70.68 -176.87 -32.72
CA GLY A 152 -71.80 -177.82 -32.53
C GLY A 152 -73.17 -177.16 -32.28
N ALA A 153 -74.27 -177.46 -32.98
CA ALA A 153 -74.62 -178.51 -33.94
C ALA A 153 -75.95 -178.08 -34.64
N SER A 154 -76.31 -178.45 -35.87
CA SER A 154 -75.60 -178.96 -37.03
C SER A 154 -76.57 -178.87 -38.21
N GLN A 155 -76.15 -178.11 -39.23
CA GLN A 155 -76.62 -178.01 -40.62
C GLN A 155 -77.90 -177.28 -41.01
N TYR A 156 -78.92 -177.08 -40.16
CA TYR A 156 -80.00 -176.13 -40.53
C TYR A 156 -79.51 -174.65 -40.57
N LEU A 157 -78.37 -174.37 -39.91
CA LEU A 157 -77.57 -173.14 -40.04
C LEU A 157 -76.98 -172.93 -41.44
N MET A 158 -76.88 -173.95 -42.30
CA MET A 158 -76.18 -173.83 -43.59
C MET A 158 -76.92 -172.93 -44.60
N SER A 159 -78.25 -172.91 -44.60
CA SER A 159 -79.01 -171.98 -45.45
C SER A 159 -78.95 -170.53 -44.94
N GLN A 160 -78.83 -170.34 -43.63
CA GLN A 160 -78.65 -169.02 -43.01
C GLN A 160 -77.20 -168.51 -43.14
N ILE A 161 -76.21 -169.41 -43.15
CA ILE A 161 -74.80 -169.11 -43.46
C ILE A 161 -74.64 -168.73 -44.93
N GLU A 162 -75.35 -169.32 -45.88
CA GLU A 162 -75.29 -168.88 -47.28
C GLU A 162 -75.88 -167.48 -47.47
N ARG A 163 -76.98 -167.16 -46.78
CA ARG A 163 -77.55 -165.81 -46.76
C ARG A 163 -76.62 -164.79 -46.09
N LEU A 164 -76.06 -165.12 -44.92
CA LEU A 164 -75.10 -164.27 -44.20
C LEU A 164 -73.74 -164.18 -44.91
N ARG A 165 -73.30 -165.19 -45.66
CA ARG A 165 -72.09 -165.10 -46.50
C ARG A 165 -72.32 -164.21 -47.70
N SER A 166 -73.50 -164.24 -48.30
CA SER A 166 -73.91 -163.30 -49.35
C SER A 166 -74.01 -161.87 -48.81
N GLU A 167 -74.61 -161.68 -47.63
CA GLU A 167 -74.71 -160.37 -46.97
C GLU A 167 -73.34 -159.86 -46.51
N LEU A 168 -72.45 -160.72 -45.99
CA LEU A 168 -71.09 -160.35 -45.61
C LEU A 168 -70.20 -160.08 -46.83
N ALA A 169 -70.43 -160.77 -47.95
CA ALA A 169 -69.74 -160.48 -49.22
C ALA A 169 -70.19 -159.12 -49.76
N ALA A 170 -71.49 -158.85 -49.78
CA ALA A 170 -72.05 -157.56 -50.16
C ALA A 170 -71.61 -156.42 -49.21
N GLU A 171 -71.53 -156.67 -47.89
CA GLU A 171 -71.06 -155.68 -46.92
C GLU A 171 -69.54 -155.44 -47.03
N LYS A 172 -68.74 -156.47 -47.32
CA LYS A 172 -67.31 -156.30 -47.60
C LYS A 172 -67.07 -155.55 -48.90
N GLU A 173 -67.89 -155.78 -49.92
CA GLU A 173 -67.83 -155.05 -51.18
C GLU A 173 -68.31 -153.60 -51.00
N ALA A 174 -69.36 -153.36 -50.21
CA ALA A 174 -69.81 -152.02 -49.84
C ALA A 174 -68.77 -151.25 -49.02
N ARG A 175 -68.12 -151.88 -48.02
CA ARG A 175 -67.03 -151.24 -47.27
C ARG A 175 -65.75 -151.06 -48.10
N ALA A 176 -65.48 -151.92 -49.08
CA ALA A 176 -64.40 -151.72 -50.02
C ALA A 176 -64.69 -150.55 -50.95
N ALA A 177 -65.93 -150.40 -51.42
CA ALA A 177 -66.40 -149.25 -52.19
C ALA A 177 -66.39 -147.95 -51.38
N GLU A 178 -66.80 -147.96 -50.11
CA GLU A 178 -66.69 -146.79 -49.22
C GLU A 178 -65.25 -146.39 -48.95
N LYS A 179 -64.35 -147.35 -48.70
CA LYS A 179 -62.92 -147.06 -48.51
C LYS A 179 -62.27 -146.52 -49.78
N ALA A 180 -62.66 -147.03 -50.94
CA ALA A 180 -62.21 -146.51 -52.23
C ALA A 180 -62.76 -145.09 -52.48
N SER A 181 -64.02 -144.83 -52.14
CA SER A 181 -64.65 -143.50 -52.21
C SER A 181 -63.94 -142.51 -51.28
N HIS A 182 -63.70 -142.87 -50.02
CA HIS A 182 -62.99 -142.02 -49.05
C HIS A 182 -61.52 -141.80 -49.45
N ALA A 183 -60.86 -142.79 -50.05
CA ALA A 183 -59.51 -142.61 -50.60
C ALA A 183 -59.50 -141.63 -51.78
N ALA A 184 -60.48 -141.71 -52.69
CA ALA A 184 -60.63 -140.77 -53.79
C ALA A 184 -61.02 -139.36 -53.33
N GLU A 185 -61.81 -139.24 -52.25
CA GLU A 185 -62.17 -137.96 -51.61
C GLU A 185 -60.93 -137.31 -50.99
N LEU A 186 -60.10 -138.06 -50.27
CA LEU A 186 -58.84 -137.58 -49.71
C LEU A 186 -57.84 -137.17 -50.81
N GLU A 187 -57.81 -137.89 -51.93
CA GLU A 187 -56.96 -137.55 -53.06
C GLU A 187 -57.46 -136.29 -53.78
N ARG A 188 -58.78 -136.12 -53.93
CA ARG A 188 -59.38 -134.85 -54.40
C ARG A 188 -59.05 -133.69 -53.48
N GLN A 189 -59.20 -133.87 -52.17
CA GLN A 189 -58.85 -132.84 -51.18
C GLN A 189 -57.35 -132.54 -51.21
N GLY A 190 -56.49 -133.55 -51.39
CA GLY A 190 -55.05 -133.37 -51.55
C GLY A 190 -54.69 -132.55 -52.79
N VAL A 191 -55.29 -132.87 -53.94
CA VAL A 191 -55.09 -132.10 -55.18
C VAL A 191 -55.65 -130.68 -55.05
N GLN A 192 -56.76 -130.51 -54.35
CA GLN A 192 -57.35 -129.19 -54.10
C GLN A 192 -56.45 -128.34 -53.20
N HIS A 193 -55.91 -128.88 -52.10
CA HIS A 193 -54.95 -128.18 -51.25
C HIS A 193 -53.65 -127.84 -51.97
N VAL A 194 -53.15 -128.71 -52.85
CA VAL A 194 -51.97 -128.41 -53.66
C VAL A 194 -52.24 -127.25 -54.62
N ARG A 195 -53.43 -127.20 -55.24
CA ARG A 195 -53.84 -126.07 -56.09
C ARG A 195 -54.02 -124.79 -55.29
N GLU A 196 -54.64 -124.84 -54.12
CA GLU A 196 -54.79 -123.68 -53.23
C GLU A 196 -53.42 -123.18 -52.75
N LEU A 197 -52.47 -124.06 -52.43
CA LEU A 197 -51.09 -123.70 -52.10
C LEU A 197 -50.35 -123.10 -53.29
N GLN A 198 -50.53 -123.63 -54.49
CA GLN A 198 -49.94 -123.06 -55.72
C GLN A 198 -50.54 -121.68 -56.04
N ALA A 199 -51.87 -121.52 -55.90
CA ALA A 199 -52.53 -120.24 -56.05
C ALA A 199 -52.04 -119.23 -55.01
N ALA A 200 -52.05 -119.60 -53.73
CA ALA A 200 -51.57 -118.75 -52.64
C ALA A 200 -50.10 -118.36 -52.80
N THR A 201 -49.23 -119.29 -53.22
CA THR A 201 -47.81 -118.97 -53.47
C THR A 201 -47.61 -118.07 -54.69
N SER A 202 -48.45 -118.20 -55.72
CA SER A 202 -48.43 -117.29 -56.87
C SER A 202 -48.91 -115.87 -56.51
N GLU A 203 -49.94 -115.74 -55.69
CA GLU A 203 -50.41 -114.46 -55.15
C GLU A 203 -49.37 -113.81 -54.23
N LEU A 204 -48.71 -114.60 -53.38
CA LEU A 204 -47.62 -114.12 -52.52
C LEU A 204 -46.41 -113.67 -53.32
N ARG A 205 -46.15 -114.29 -54.48
CA ARG A 205 -45.10 -113.86 -55.41
C ARG A 205 -45.48 -112.56 -56.11
N ALA A 206 -46.71 -112.47 -56.63
CA ALA A 206 -47.21 -111.28 -57.30
C ALA A 206 -47.25 -110.06 -56.35
N THR A 207 -47.69 -110.25 -55.10
CA THR A 207 -47.68 -109.18 -54.08
C THR A 207 -46.27 -108.77 -53.66
N ARG A 208 -45.33 -109.72 -53.55
CA ARG A 208 -43.91 -109.40 -53.31
C ARG A 208 -43.29 -108.61 -54.45
N GLU A 209 -43.57 -108.98 -55.70
CA GLU A 209 -43.09 -108.26 -56.88
C GLU A 209 -43.72 -106.86 -56.96
N ALA A 210 -45.02 -106.73 -56.71
CA ALA A 210 -45.69 -105.43 -56.62
C ALA A 210 -45.09 -104.54 -55.51
N HIS A 211 -44.86 -105.10 -54.31
CA HIS A 211 -44.19 -104.38 -53.22
C HIS A 211 -42.75 -104.01 -53.58
N ALA A 212 -42.00 -104.87 -54.26
CA ALA A 212 -40.64 -104.56 -54.71
C ALA A 212 -40.63 -103.40 -55.72
N THR A 213 -41.59 -103.36 -56.65
CA THR A 213 -41.74 -102.24 -57.58
C THR A 213 -42.14 -100.95 -56.87
N GLU A 214 -43.02 -101.02 -55.87
CA GLU A 214 -43.45 -99.85 -55.11
C GLU A 214 -42.33 -99.32 -54.21
N ILE A 215 -41.57 -100.20 -53.55
CA ILE A 215 -40.36 -99.82 -52.81
C ILE A 215 -39.35 -99.16 -53.75
N HIS A 216 -39.16 -99.68 -54.96
CA HIS A 216 -38.26 -99.06 -55.94
C HIS A 216 -38.76 -97.68 -56.38
N ARG A 217 -40.07 -97.55 -56.67
CA ARG A 217 -40.70 -96.27 -57.01
C ARG A 217 -40.50 -95.23 -55.91
N ILE A 218 -40.81 -95.59 -54.66
CA ILE A 218 -40.62 -94.72 -53.49
C ILE A 218 -39.15 -94.37 -53.31
N THR A 219 -38.22 -95.32 -53.50
CA THR A 219 -36.78 -95.06 -53.39
C THR A 219 -36.32 -94.05 -54.45
N VAL A 220 -36.78 -94.20 -55.69
CA VAL A 220 -36.46 -93.27 -56.77
C VAL A 220 -37.06 -91.90 -56.49
N GLU A 221 -38.33 -91.81 -56.10
CA GLU A 221 -39.00 -90.56 -55.75
C GLU A 221 -38.30 -89.84 -54.59
N TYR A 222 -37.96 -90.57 -53.52
CA TYR A 222 -37.25 -89.99 -52.38
C TYR A 222 -35.85 -89.53 -52.75
N SER A 223 -35.12 -90.29 -53.59
CA SER A 223 -33.81 -89.88 -54.08
C SER A 223 -33.88 -88.62 -54.96
N GLN A 224 -34.92 -88.48 -55.78
CA GLN A 224 -35.16 -87.29 -56.59
C GLN A 224 -35.54 -86.09 -55.74
N GLN A 225 -36.40 -86.27 -54.73
CA GLN A 225 -36.74 -85.22 -53.77
C GLN A 225 -35.51 -84.75 -52.98
N LEU A 226 -34.67 -85.67 -52.52
CA LEU A 226 -33.40 -85.33 -51.86
C LEU A 226 -32.48 -84.54 -52.80
N LYS A 227 -32.33 -84.99 -54.05
CA LYS A 227 -31.49 -84.30 -55.02
C LYS A 227 -32.00 -82.88 -55.31
N ALA A 228 -33.30 -82.73 -55.54
CA ALA A 228 -33.92 -81.41 -55.73
C ALA A 228 -33.77 -80.51 -54.49
N ALA A 229 -33.90 -81.06 -53.29
CA ALA A 229 -33.68 -80.32 -52.04
C ALA A 229 -32.21 -79.87 -51.89
N PHE A 230 -31.23 -80.73 -52.23
CA PHE A 230 -29.82 -80.35 -52.21
C PHE A 230 -29.46 -79.31 -53.27
N GLU A 231 -30.00 -79.44 -54.48
CA GLU A 231 -29.80 -78.45 -55.56
C GLU A 231 -30.46 -77.11 -55.19
N GLY A 232 -31.66 -77.13 -54.60
CA GLY A 232 -32.33 -75.95 -54.06
C GLY A 232 -31.51 -75.28 -52.95
N ALA A 233 -31.04 -76.05 -51.96
CA ALA A 233 -30.21 -75.53 -50.87
C ALA A 233 -28.87 -74.97 -51.38
N ALA A 234 -28.25 -75.60 -52.38
CA ALA A 234 -27.03 -75.09 -53.01
C ALA A 234 -27.27 -73.77 -53.77
N SER A 235 -28.39 -73.67 -54.49
CA SER A 235 -28.80 -72.44 -55.17
C SER A 235 -29.09 -71.31 -54.17
N ASP A 236 -29.81 -71.61 -53.09
CA ASP A 236 -30.10 -70.63 -52.03
C ASP A 236 -28.83 -70.18 -51.31
N ALA A 237 -27.90 -71.10 -51.01
CA ALA A 237 -26.61 -70.76 -50.44
C ALA A 237 -25.76 -69.90 -51.38
N SER A 238 -25.81 -70.16 -52.69
CA SER A 238 -25.12 -69.35 -53.70
C SER A 238 -25.72 -67.95 -53.80
N ARG A 239 -27.06 -67.84 -53.78
CA ARG A 239 -27.77 -66.55 -53.79
C ARG A 239 -27.46 -65.74 -52.54
N ALA A 240 -27.54 -66.34 -51.35
CA ALA A 240 -27.19 -65.67 -50.10
C ALA A 240 -25.74 -65.16 -50.11
N LYS A 241 -24.78 -65.97 -50.61
CA LYS A 241 -23.39 -65.54 -50.74
C LYS A 241 -23.23 -64.35 -51.70
N ALA A 242 -23.95 -64.36 -52.83
CA ALA A 242 -23.93 -63.25 -53.78
C ALA A 242 -24.54 -61.97 -53.20
N GLU A 243 -25.66 -62.09 -52.47
CA GLU A 243 -26.30 -60.96 -51.76
C GLU A 243 -25.40 -60.38 -50.68
N HIS A 244 -24.77 -61.22 -49.85
CA HIS A 244 -23.81 -60.77 -48.85
C HIS A 244 -22.57 -60.11 -49.48
N ALA A 245 -22.05 -60.64 -50.58
CA ALA A 245 -20.93 -60.02 -51.29
C ALA A 245 -21.32 -58.65 -51.86
N ALA A 246 -22.53 -58.51 -52.42
CA ALA A 246 -23.05 -57.25 -52.91
C ALA A 246 -23.24 -56.21 -51.79
N GLU A 247 -23.73 -56.64 -50.62
CA GLU A 247 -23.89 -55.76 -49.45
C GLU A 247 -22.54 -55.30 -48.89
N ILE A 248 -21.54 -56.18 -48.86
CA ILE A 248 -20.17 -55.83 -48.45
C ILE A 248 -19.60 -54.76 -49.40
N GLU A 249 -19.74 -54.92 -50.71
CA GLU A 249 -19.26 -53.92 -51.67
C GLU A 249 -20.04 -52.60 -51.59
N ARG A 250 -21.35 -52.66 -51.34
CA ARG A 250 -22.17 -51.47 -51.09
C ARG A 250 -21.70 -50.71 -49.84
N MET A 251 -21.46 -51.43 -48.74
CA MET A 251 -20.93 -50.85 -47.49
C MET A 251 -19.55 -50.24 -47.70
N LYS A 252 -18.64 -50.92 -48.41
CA LYS A 252 -17.32 -50.36 -48.74
C LYS A 252 -17.42 -49.06 -49.54
N ALA A 253 -18.30 -49.03 -50.55
CA ALA A 253 -18.52 -47.83 -51.36
C ALA A 253 -19.10 -46.69 -50.53
N GLN A 254 -20.05 -46.98 -49.62
CA GLN A 254 -20.61 -46.00 -48.71
C GLN A 254 -19.53 -45.44 -47.76
N HIS A 255 -18.73 -46.30 -47.14
CA HIS A 255 -17.63 -45.87 -46.26
C HIS A 255 -16.59 -45.03 -47.01
N ALA A 256 -16.25 -45.38 -48.26
CA ALA A 256 -15.34 -44.58 -49.07
C ALA A 256 -15.90 -43.17 -49.36
N ASN A 257 -17.20 -43.09 -49.68
CA ASN A 257 -17.87 -41.81 -49.90
C ASN A 257 -17.94 -40.97 -48.61
N ASP A 258 -18.28 -41.59 -47.48
CA ASP A 258 -18.32 -40.92 -46.18
C ASP A 258 -16.94 -40.40 -45.77
N LEU A 259 -15.88 -41.19 -46.01
CA LEU A 259 -14.50 -40.77 -45.76
C LEU A 259 -14.11 -39.58 -46.65
N GLN A 260 -14.45 -39.62 -47.94
CA GLN A 260 -14.18 -38.52 -48.88
C GLN A 260 -14.95 -37.25 -48.52
N ALA A 261 -16.21 -37.38 -48.08
CA ALA A 261 -17.02 -36.27 -47.59
C ALA A 261 -16.42 -35.66 -46.32
N ALA A 262 -15.96 -36.48 -45.38
CA ALA A 262 -15.30 -36.02 -44.16
C ALA A 262 -13.98 -35.30 -44.45
N ILE A 263 -13.16 -35.84 -45.37
CA ILE A 263 -11.92 -35.19 -45.82
C ILE A 263 -12.23 -33.81 -46.43
N SER A 264 -13.21 -33.73 -47.32
CA SER A 264 -13.60 -32.48 -47.98
C SER A 264 -14.12 -31.44 -46.97
N ALA A 265 -15.02 -31.86 -46.07
CA ALA A 265 -15.53 -31.01 -45.00
C ALA A 265 -14.42 -30.51 -44.05
N SER A 266 -13.43 -31.36 -43.73
CA SER A 266 -12.28 -30.96 -42.93
C SER A 266 -11.38 -29.97 -43.67
N GLY A 267 -11.24 -30.09 -44.99
CA GLY A 267 -10.51 -29.14 -45.84
C GLY A 267 -11.16 -27.75 -45.85
N ASP A 268 -12.48 -27.68 -46.02
CA ASP A 268 -13.24 -26.42 -45.99
C ASP A 268 -13.20 -25.77 -44.60
N SER A 269 -13.30 -26.56 -43.53
CA SER A 269 -13.15 -26.08 -42.16
C SER A 269 -11.72 -25.54 -41.91
N ASN A 270 -10.69 -26.26 -42.34
CA ASN A 270 -9.30 -25.84 -42.16
C ASN A 270 -8.97 -24.56 -42.95
N THR A 271 -9.49 -24.40 -44.16
CA THR A 271 -9.30 -23.17 -44.95
C THR A 271 -10.05 -21.98 -44.35
N SER A 272 -11.27 -22.20 -43.84
CA SER A 272 -12.01 -21.20 -43.07
C SER A 272 -11.24 -20.76 -41.81
N HIS A 273 -10.75 -21.72 -41.01
CA HIS A 273 -9.94 -21.43 -39.82
C HIS A 273 -8.63 -20.71 -40.16
N ALA A 274 -7.95 -21.09 -41.25
CA ALA A 274 -6.76 -20.38 -41.72
C ALA A 274 -7.08 -18.92 -42.09
N GLY A 275 -8.23 -18.67 -42.72
CA GLY A 275 -8.74 -17.33 -43.02
C GLY A 275 -9.04 -16.51 -41.76
N GLU A 276 -9.70 -17.11 -40.78
CA GLU A 276 -10.01 -16.47 -39.50
C GLU A 276 -8.74 -16.13 -38.71
N ILE A 277 -7.79 -17.07 -38.60
CA ILE A 277 -6.49 -16.84 -37.95
C ILE A 277 -5.74 -15.70 -38.64
N LYS A 278 -5.76 -15.64 -39.98
CA LYS A 278 -5.13 -14.54 -40.74
C LYS A 278 -5.80 -13.19 -40.44
N CYS A 279 -7.13 -13.15 -40.37
CA CYS A 279 -7.89 -11.95 -40.03
C CYS A 279 -7.62 -11.49 -38.58
N LEU A 280 -7.58 -12.43 -37.62
CA LEU A 280 -7.27 -12.13 -36.22
C LEU A 280 -5.85 -11.61 -36.04
N ARG A 281 -4.86 -12.18 -36.76
CA ARG A 281 -3.49 -11.66 -36.78
C ARG A 281 -3.43 -10.23 -37.31
N ALA A 282 -4.09 -9.96 -38.45
CA ALA A 282 -4.14 -8.61 -39.00
C ALA A 282 -4.76 -7.59 -38.02
N LYS A 283 -5.87 -7.96 -37.34
CA LYS A 283 -6.50 -7.12 -36.30
C LYS A 283 -5.58 -6.91 -35.09
N HIS A 284 -4.87 -7.94 -34.67
CA HIS A 284 -3.91 -7.84 -33.57
C HIS A 284 -2.75 -6.90 -33.92
N ASP A 285 -2.18 -7.04 -35.11
CA ASP A 285 -1.09 -6.18 -35.59
C ASP A 285 -1.55 -4.72 -35.70
N GLU A 286 -2.77 -4.48 -36.20
CA GLU A 286 -3.39 -3.15 -36.22
C GLU A 286 -3.58 -2.58 -34.81
N ALA A 287 -4.06 -3.38 -33.85
CA ALA A 287 -4.22 -2.96 -32.46
C ALA A 287 -2.88 -2.65 -31.78
N MET A 288 -1.83 -3.41 -32.10
CA MET A 288 -0.47 -3.15 -31.60
C MET A 288 0.11 -1.85 -32.17
N LEU A 289 -0.08 -1.59 -33.46
CA LEU A 289 0.30 -0.32 -34.08
C LEU A 289 -0.49 0.86 -33.50
N ALA A 290 -1.79 0.70 -33.28
CA ALA A 290 -2.62 1.73 -32.65
C ALA A 290 -2.17 2.05 -31.22
N THR A 291 -1.84 1.02 -30.44
CA THR A 291 -1.32 1.18 -29.07
C THR A 291 0.05 1.87 -29.07
N THR A 292 0.93 1.50 -30.00
CA THR A 292 2.24 2.12 -30.16
C THR A 292 2.10 3.60 -30.50
N ARG A 293 1.28 3.96 -31.49
CA ARG A 293 0.98 5.36 -31.84
C ARG A 293 0.38 6.13 -30.67
N ALA A 294 -0.55 5.53 -29.93
CA ALA A 294 -1.14 6.16 -28.75
C ALA A 294 -0.10 6.39 -27.62
N SER A 295 0.88 5.50 -27.48
CA SER A 295 1.98 5.69 -26.54
C SER A 295 2.95 6.79 -26.99
N GLU A 296 3.26 6.87 -28.28
CA GLU A 296 4.10 7.91 -28.87
C GLU A 296 3.46 9.30 -28.76
N THR A 297 2.14 9.41 -29.01
CA THR A 297 1.42 10.68 -28.84
C THR A 297 1.38 11.13 -27.38
N ARG A 298 1.21 10.21 -26.42
CA ARG A 298 1.32 10.52 -24.99
C ARG A 298 2.73 10.95 -24.61
N ALA A 299 3.76 10.28 -25.13
CA ALA A 299 5.15 10.67 -24.88
C ALA A 299 5.47 12.06 -25.44
N ALA A 300 4.98 12.37 -26.65
CA ALA A 300 5.11 13.70 -27.26
C ALA A 300 4.35 14.78 -26.46
N ALA A 301 3.14 14.48 -25.99
CA ALA A 301 2.37 15.40 -25.15
C ALA A 301 3.08 15.68 -23.81
N HIS A 302 3.59 14.64 -23.14
CA HIS A 302 4.34 14.78 -21.90
C HIS A 302 5.65 15.57 -22.12
N ALA A 303 6.36 15.34 -23.23
CA ALA A 303 7.54 16.12 -23.59
C ALA A 303 7.22 17.61 -23.81
N ALA A 304 6.08 17.90 -24.47
CA ALA A 304 5.61 19.27 -24.66
C ALA A 304 5.23 19.96 -23.34
N GLU A 305 4.56 19.24 -22.43
CA GLU A 305 4.22 19.74 -21.09
C GLU A 305 5.48 20.06 -20.27
N MET A 306 6.47 19.17 -20.27
CA MET A 306 7.76 19.40 -19.60
C MET A 306 8.51 20.60 -20.19
N ALA A 307 8.51 20.75 -21.51
CA ALA A 307 9.10 21.93 -22.16
C ALA A 307 8.37 23.22 -21.78
N GLN A 308 7.04 23.19 -21.70
CA GLN A 308 6.24 24.33 -21.25
C GLN A 308 6.56 24.68 -19.79
N LEU A 309 6.61 23.70 -18.90
CA LEU A 309 6.92 23.90 -17.48
C LEU A 309 8.32 24.50 -17.29
N HIS A 310 9.33 23.99 -18.02
CA HIS A 310 10.67 24.57 -18.01
C HIS A 310 10.68 26.01 -18.52
N SER A 311 9.94 26.32 -19.59
CA SER A 311 9.83 27.69 -20.12
C SER A 311 9.14 28.65 -19.14
N GLN A 312 8.20 28.15 -18.34
CA GLN A 312 7.51 28.92 -17.32
C GLN A 312 8.44 29.20 -16.15
N HIS A 313 9.09 28.18 -15.62
CA HIS A 313 10.04 28.32 -14.52
C HIS A 313 11.22 29.25 -14.88
N ALA A 314 11.73 29.17 -16.11
CA ALA A 314 12.75 30.10 -16.60
C ALA A 314 12.27 31.56 -16.61
N ARG A 315 11.02 31.82 -17.01
CA ARG A 315 10.40 33.16 -16.98
C ARG A 315 10.19 33.66 -15.56
N GLU A 316 9.74 32.79 -14.65
CA GLU A 316 9.55 33.12 -13.24
C GLU A 316 10.88 33.47 -12.57
N LEU A 317 11.94 32.70 -12.83
CA LEU A 317 13.29 32.99 -12.35
C LEU A 317 13.83 34.32 -12.91
N GLN A 318 13.64 34.58 -14.20
CA GLN A 318 14.04 35.86 -14.81
C GLN A 318 13.30 37.05 -14.18
N THR A 319 11.99 36.91 -13.93
CA THR A 319 11.16 37.94 -13.31
C THR A 319 11.59 38.19 -11.86
N ALA A 320 11.82 37.13 -11.08
CA ALA A 320 12.27 37.22 -9.70
C ALA A 320 13.67 37.86 -9.60
N THR A 321 14.59 37.50 -10.50
CA THR A 321 15.94 38.09 -10.56
C THR A 321 15.88 39.58 -10.88
N SER A 322 15.06 39.96 -11.87
CA SER A 322 14.88 41.36 -12.25
C SER A 322 14.25 42.19 -11.12
N ALA A 323 13.28 41.63 -10.40
CA ALA A 323 12.67 42.28 -9.24
C ALA A 323 13.65 42.45 -8.08
N ALA A 324 14.51 41.44 -7.84
CA ALA A 324 15.55 41.52 -6.82
C ALA A 324 16.59 42.61 -7.14
N ASP A 325 16.98 42.76 -8.41
CA ASP A 325 17.91 43.79 -8.83
C ASP A 325 17.29 45.20 -8.74
N GLN A 326 16.03 45.36 -9.14
CA GLN A 326 15.29 46.62 -8.92
C GLN A 326 15.21 47.01 -7.44
N LEU A 327 14.97 46.04 -6.55
CA LEU A 327 14.94 46.28 -5.11
C LEU A 327 16.32 46.67 -4.55
N ARG A 328 17.40 46.04 -5.06
CA ARG A 328 18.78 46.40 -4.70
C ARG A 328 19.11 47.82 -5.13
N ASP A 329 18.73 48.22 -6.34
CA ASP A 329 18.94 49.58 -6.84
C ASP A 329 18.13 50.59 -6.03
N ALA A 330 16.86 50.29 -5.73
CA ALA A 330 16.03 51.12 -4.86
C ALA A 330 16.66 51.28 -3.46
N HIS A 331 17.15 50.20 -2.85
CA HIS A 331 17.84 50.27 -1.57
C HIS A 331 19.16 51.06 -1.65
N ALA A 332 19.93 50.91 -2.72
CA ALA A 332 21.17 51.66 -2.92
C ALA A 332 20.90 53.17 -3.01
N THR A 333 19.87 53.57 -3.76
CA THR A 333 19.46 54.99 -3.86
C THR A 333 18.98 55.55 -2.52
N GLU A 334 18.19 54.78 -1.75
CA GLU A 334 17.70 55.21 -0.43
C GLU A 334 18.84 55.33 0.59
N ILE A 335 19.80 54.41 0.60
CA ILE A 335 21.00 54.49 1.43
C ILE A 335 21.80 55.76 1.09
N GLN A 336 21.98 56.07 -0.20
CA GLN A 336 22.68 57.28 -0.63
C GLN A 336 21.91 58.55 -0.24
N ARG A 337 20.58 58.54 -0.34
CA ARG A 337 19.71 59.64 0.08
C ARG A 337 19.84 59.89 1.59
N LEU A 338 19.74 58.84 2.41
CA LEU A 338 19.89 58.92 3.86
C LEU A 338 21.29 59.38 4.26
N LYS A 339 22.33 58.90 3.58
CA LYS A 339 23.72 59.36 3.81
C LYS A 339 23.88 60.85 3.53
N SER A 340 23.32 61.34 2.41
CA SER A 340 23.36 62.76 2.03
C SER A 340 22.51 63.63 2.97
N GLN A 341 21.40 63.10 3.48
CA GLN A 341 20.59 63.77 4.50
C GLN A 341 21.35 63.88 5.83
N HIS A 342 21.91 62.78 6.33
CA HIS A 342 22.67 62.78 7.57
C HIS A 342 23.90 63.71 7.51
N SER A 343 24.59 63.75 6.37
CA SER A 343 25.70 64.70 6.15
C SER A 343 25.24 66.15 6.29
N ARG A 344 24.10 66.51 5.69
CA ARG A 344 23.50 67.85 5.81
C ARG A 344 23.08 68.16 7.24
N ASP A 345 22.49 67.20 7.95
CA ASP A 345 22.08 67.38 9.34
C ASP A 345 23.29 67.59 10.27
N LEU A 346 24.39 66.87 10.04
CA LEU A 346 25.66 67.07 10.76
C LEU A 346 26.26 68.46 10.48
N GLU A 347 26.29 68.90 9.22
CA GLU A 347 26.75 70.24 8.85
C GLU A 347 25.88 71.33 9.48
N ALA A 348 24.55 71.17 9.46
CA ALA A 348 23.61 72.10 10.09
C ALA A 348 23.81 72.14 11.62
N ALA A 349 23.96 71.00 12.28
CA ALA A 349 24.19 70.91 13.72
C ALA A 349 25.53 71.53 14.15
N THR A 350 26.59 71.31 13.36
CA THR A 350 27.91 71.91 13.61
C THR A 350 27.90 73.43 13.37
N ALA A 351 27.22 73.91 12.32
CA ALA A 351 27.02 75.33 12.07
C ALA A 351 26.22 76.00 13.21
N ALA A 352 25.11 75.40 13.64
CA ALA A 352 24.32 75.90 14.76
C ALA A 352 25.14 75.98 16.06
N SER A 353 25.97 74.97 16.33
CA SER A 353 26.86 74.94 17.49
C SER A 353 27.94 76.04 17.43
N ARG A 354 28.50 76.31 16.24
CA ARG A 354 29.44 77.42 16.02
C ARG A 354 28.77 78.77 16.27
N THR A 355 27.58 79.00 15.72
CA THR A 355 26.83 80.24 15.94
C THR A 355 26.52 80.46 17.43
N ARG A 356 26.08 79.42 18.15
CA ARG A 356 25.86 79.48 19.61
C ARG A 356 27.15 79.80 20.37
N ARG A 357 28.28 79.20 19.99
CA ARG A 357 29.58 79.48 20.61
C ARG A 357 30.03 80.92 20.36
N ASN A 358 29.89 81.42 19.15
CA ASN A 358 30.25 82.79 18.79
C ASN A 358 29.37 83.82 19.52
N SER A 359 28.06 83.57 19.59
CA SER A 359 27.11 84.38 20.36
C SER A 359 27.49 84.43 21.85
N ARG A 360 27.71 83.27 22.49
CA ARG A 360 28.18 83.19 23.89
C ARG A 360 29.54 83.88 24.09
N SER A 361 30.45 83.74 23.13
CA SER A 361 31.76 84.42 23.20
C SER A 361 31.62 85.94 23.14
N SER A 362 30.70 86.44 22.30
CA SER A 362 30.38 87.87 22.22
C SER A 362 29.72 88.38 23.50
N GLU A 363 28.77 87.64 24.06
CA GLU A 363 28.11 87.95 25.33
C GLU A 363 29.13 87.99 26.49
N ILE A 364 30.02 87.00 26.57
CA ILE A 364 31.11 87.00 27.56
C ILE A 364 32.03 88.22 27.38
N ALA A 365 32.35 88.61 26.15
CA ALA A 365 33.17 89.79 25.88
C ALA A 365 32.46 91.09 26.32
N GLN A 366 31.16 91.21 26.02
CA GLN A 366 30.34 92.35 26.46
C GLN A 366 30.23 92.42 27.98
N LEU A 367 29.96 91.30 28.66
CA LEU A 367 29.91 91.25 30.12
C LEU A 367 31.25 91.63 30.75
N LYS A 368 32.37 91.16 30.18
CA LYS A 368 33.71 91.57 30.62
C LYS A 368 33.94 93.07 30.46
N GLN A 369 33.50 93.66 29.34
CA GLN A 369 33.59 95.10 29.12
C GLN A 369 32.73 95.87 30.13
N GLN A 370 31.47 95.49 30.30
CA GLN A 370 30.56 96.11 31.28
C GLN A 370 31.12 96.05 32.69
N HIS A 371 31.69 94.91 33.11
CA HIS A 371 32.33 94.79 34.41
C HIS A 371 33.57 95.68 34.53
N ALA A 372 34.38 95.82 33.47
CA ALA A 372 35.53 96.72 33.48
C ALA A 372 35.11 98.20 33.60
N GLU A 373 34.06 98.60 32.88
CA GLU A 373 33.47 99.94 32.96
C GLU A 373 32.89 100.23 34.36
N GLU A 374 32.17 99.28 34.95
CA GLU A 374 31.60 99.42 36.30
C GLU A 374 32.70 99.50 37.37
N ILE A 375 33.77 98.69 37.27
CA ILE A 375 34.94 98.80 38.16
C ILE A 375 35.56 100.20 38.05
N GLN A 376 35.74 100.72 36.83
CA GLN A 376 36.30 102.05 36.61
C GLN A 376 35.40 103.14 37.18
N ARG A 377 34.08 103.03 36.98
CA ARG A 377 33.09 103.94 37.57
C ARG A 377 33.16 103.94 39.09
N ILE A 378 33.17 102.77 39.72
CA ILE A 378 33.31 102.63 41.18
C ILE A 378 34.63 103.26 41.65
N MET A 379 35.73 103.08 40.92
CA MET A 379 37.02 103.71 41.23
C MET A 379 36.96 105.24 41.16
N ASP A 380 36.31 105.80 40.14
CA ASP A 380 36.17 107.26 39.99
C ASP A 380 35.21 107.85 41.03
N GLU A 381 34.13 107.14 41.37
CA GLU A 381 33.24 107.49 42.48
C GLU A 381 34.00 107.51 43.81
N HIS A 382 34.79 106.47 44.10
CA HIS A 382 35.66 106.42 45.29
C HIS A 382 36.70 107.55 45.29
N LYS A 383 37.32 107.86 44.15
CA LYS A 383 38.29 108.95 44.03
C LYS A 383 37.64 110.31 44.27
N SER A 384 36.44 110.54 43.73
CA SER A 384 35.66 111.75 43.95
C SER A 384 35.23 111.88 45.42
N MET A 385 34.76 110.78 46.01
CA MET A 385 34.40 110.70 47.42
C MET A 385 35.60 110.99 48.33
N ASN A 386 36.77 110.41 48.04
CA ASN A 386 38.00 110.67 48.79
C ASN A 386 38.42 112.14 48.69
N LYS A 387 38.36 112.75 47.50
CA LYS A 387 38.60 114.20 47.36
C LYS A 387 37.61 115.03 48.16
N SER A 388 36.33 114.67 48.13
CA SER A 388 35.29 115.35 48.93
C SER A 388 35.58 115.21 50.42
N LEU A 389 35.94 114.01 50.90
CA LEU A 389 36.35 113.77 52.27
C LEU A 389 37.58 114.58 52.64
N ASP A 390 38.61 114.63 51.80
CA ASP A 390 39.81 115.45 52.02
C ASP A 390 39.46 116.94 52.11
N THR A 391 38.62 117.46 51.22
CA THR A 391 38.15 118.84 51.30
C THR A 391 37.37 119.11 52.58
N ALA A 392 36.48 118.19 52.99
CA ALA A 392 35.73 118.31 54.23
C ALA A 392 36.65 118.24 55.47
N ILE A 393 37.70 117.42 55.43
CA ILE A 393 38.72 117.34 56.49
C ILE A 393 39.52 118.65 56.54
N THR A 394 40.03 119.15 55.41
CA THR A 394 40.78 120.41 55.36
C THR A 394 39.94 121.59 55.82
N GLU A 395 38.65 121.63 55.48
CA GLU A 395 37.73 122.68 55.96
C GLU A 395 37.45 122.55 57.47
N LYS A 396 37.29 121.33 57.99
CA LYS A 396 37.19 121.09 59.45
C LYS A 396 38.48 121.50 60.18
N VAL A 397 39.64 121.27 59.59
CA VAL A 397 40.94 121.72 60.14
C VAL A 397 41.03 123.24 60.09
N ARG A 398 40.72 123.87 58.95
CA ARG A 398 40.71 125.33 58.78
C ARG A 398 39.76 126.03 59.75
N THR A 399 38.54 125.52 59.91
CA THR A 399 37.57 126.06 60.88
C THR A 399 38.04 125.87 62.33
N ARG A 400 38.67 124.75 62.67
CA ARG A 400 39.33 124.57 63.98
C ARG A 400 40.48 125.55 64.18
N GLU A 401 41.35 125.73 63.19
CA GLU A 401 42.46 126.69 63.21
C GLU A 401 41.95 128.13 63.35
N ALA A 402 40.89 128.51 62.63
CA ALA A 402 40.26 129.81 62.75
C ALA A 402 39.71 130.05 64.16
N ARG A 403 39.02 129.06 64.75
CA ARG A 403 38.59 129.10 66.15
C ARG A 403 39.77 129.21 67.12
N TYR A 404 40.89 128.55 66.85
CA TYR A 404 42.10 128.68 67.66
C TYR A 404 42.74 130.07 67.52
N LYS A 405 42.82 130.63 66.31
CA LYS A 405 43.30 131.99 66.06
C LYS A 405 42.42 133.03 66.73
N GLU A 406 41.10 132.88 66.67
CA GLU A 406 40.15 133.73 67.39
C GLU A 406 40.34 133.62 68.92
N LYS A 407 40.52 132.41 69.44
CA LYS A 407 40.87 132.20 70.86
C LYS A 407 42.21 132.82 71.24
N ILE A 408 43.18 132.85 70.34
CA ILE A 408 44.48 133.51 70.55
C ILE A 408 44.28 135.04 70.51
N ALA A 409 43.63 135.58 69.49
CA ALA A 409 43.36 137.02 69.35
C ALA A 409 42.54 137.57 70.52
N THR A 410 41.56 136.81 71.03
CA THR A 410 40.82 137.18 72.24
C THR A 410 41.68 137.14 73.50
N ARG A 411 42.64 136.21 73.59
CA ARG A 411 43.65 136.21 74.68
C ARG A 411 44.62 137.38 74.55
N ASP A 412 45.08 137.68 73.34
CA ASP A 412 45.99 138.80 73.06
C ASP A 412 45.32 140.14 73.31
N SER A 413 44.04 140.29 72.95
CA SER A 413 43.25 141.48 73.29
C SER A 413 43.10 141.65 74.80
N LYS A 414 42.88 140.55 75.54
CA LYS A 414 42.85 140.58 77.00
C LYS A 414 44.22 140.91 77.59
N LEU A 415 45.31 140.43 76.98
CA LEU A 415 46.67 140.78 77.38
C LEU A 415 46.95 142.26 77.11
N ALA A 416 46.57 142.80 75.96
CA ALA A 416 46.69 144.22 75.64
C ALA A 416 45.88 145.11 76.59
N GLU A 417 44.66 144.69 76.94
CA GLU A 417 43.84 145.36 77.96
C GLU A 417 44.55 145.36 79.33
N LYS A 418 45.14 144.22 79.71
CA LYS A 418 45.97 144.12 80.92
C LYS A 418 47.22 144.98 80.84
N ASP A 419 47.86 145.09 79.68
CA ASP A 419 49.01 145.97 79.46
C ASP A 419 48.62 147.45 79.56
N THR A 420 47.44 147.85 79.06
CA THR A 420 46.91 149.20 79.25
C THR A 420 46.60 149.48 80.72
N GLU A 421 46.04 148.51 81.44
CA GLU A 421 45.82 148.61 82.88
C GLU A 421 47.15 148.77 83.64
N ILE A 422 48.19 148.04 83.23
CA ILE A 422 49.55 148.19 83.77
C ILE A 422 50.15 149.57 83.43
N GLN A 423 49.95 150.08 82.21
CA GLN A 423 50.41 151.41 81.80
C GLN A 423 49.70 152.52 82.59
N GLU A 424 48.39 152.42 82.79
CA GLU A 424 47.64 153.35 83.64
C GLU A 424 48.11 153.30 85.09
N LEU A 425 48.38 152.11 85.62
CA LEU A 425 48.94 151.95 86.95
C LEU A 425 50.36 152.55 87.04
N LYS A 426 51.17 152.40 86.00
CA LYS A 426 52.50 153.05 85.90
C LYS A 426 52.39 154.56 85.81
N ALA A 427 51.46 155.10 85.03
CA ALA A 427 51.24 156.54 84.94
C ALA A 427 50.78 157.12 86.29
N LYS A 428 49.87 156.42 86.98
CA LYS A 428 49.47 156.75 88.35
C LYS A 428 50.65 156.71 89.32
N MET A 429 51.52 155.72 89.20
CA MET A 429 52.76 155.64 89.99
C MET A 429 53.72 156.81 89.69
N GLU A 430 53.85 157.21 88.43
CA GLU A 430 54.69 158.33 88.01
C GLU A 430 54.14 159.68 88.50
N ASP A 431 52.82 159.86 88.46
CA ASP A 431 52.15 161.04 89.00
C ASP A 431 52.28 161.11 90.52
N LEU A 432 52.18 159.96 91.22
CA LEU A 432 52.49 159.86 92.64
C LEU A 432 53.97 160.20 92.92
N GLU A 433 54.91 159.76 92.09
CA GLU A 433 56.32 160.17 92.20
C GLU A 433 56.54 161.67 91.98
N LYS A 434 55.87 162.26 90.98
CA LYS A 434 55.94 163.70 90.69
C LYS A 434 55.39 164.52 91.86
N LEU A 435 54.26 164.09 92.43
CA LEU A 435 53.68 164.67 93.63
C LEU A 435 54.64 164.57 94.81
N ASN A 436 55.26 163.40 95.01
CA ASN A 436 56.25 163.22 96.08
C ASN A 436 57.48 164.12 95.89
N LYS A 437 57.94 164.30 94.64
CA LYS A 437 59.02 165.23 94.29
C LYS A 437 58.62 166.70 94.48
N SER A 438 57.37 167.08 94.21
CA SER A 438 56.90 168.46 94.42
C SER A 438 56.78 168.75 95.91
N ILE A 439 56.18 167.83 96.68
CA ILE A 439 56.11 167.91 98.14
C ILE A 439 57.52 167.96 98.73
N GLY A 440 58.44 167.11 98.26
CA GLY A 440 59.85 167.16 98.69
C GLY A 440 60.52 168.50 98.38
N LYS A 441 60.25 169.11 97.22
CA LYS A 441 60.77 170.45 96.87
C LYS A 441 60.11 171.58 97.68
N GLU A 442 58.82 171.48 97.99
CA GLU A 442 58.11 172.44 98.83
C GLU A 442 58.53 172.34 100.28
N LEU A 443 58.72 171.13 100.81
CA LEU A 443 59.31 170.93 102.13
C LEU A 443 60.71 171.52 102.19
N MET A 444 61.58 171.25 101.21
CA MET A 444 62.94 171.80 101.19
C MET A 444 62.97 173.33 101.02
N ARG A 445 61.96 173.92 100.36
CA ARG A 445 61.79 175.38 100.24
C ARG A 445 61.17 176.04 101.48
N ALA A 446 60.32 175.34 102.21
CA ALA A 446 59.77 175.79 103.49
C ALA A 446 60.86 175.74 104.56
N TRP A 447 61.59 174.62 104.63
CA TRP A 447 62.69 174.42 105.58
C TRP A 447 63.87 175.38 105.32
N GLY A 448 64.22 175.61 104.05
CA GLY A 448 65.25 176.60 103.71
C GLY A 448 64.87 178.06 104.02
N ARG A 449 63.56 178.38 104.12
CA ARG A 449 63.08 179.73 104.46
C ARG A 449 63.00 179.99 105.96
N GLU A 450 62.78 178.96 106.76
CA GLU A 450 62.63 179.08 108.22
C GLU A 450 63.99 179.08 108.94
N GLU A 451 65.00 178.39 108.41
CA GLU A 451 66.31 178.22 109.08
C GLU A 451 67.41 179.20 108.62
N PHE A 452 67.35 179.78 107.41
CA PHE A 452 68.52 180.50 106.85
C PHE A 452 68.33 181.97 106.48
N GLY A 453 67.10 182.52 106.52
CA GLY A 453 66.87 183.95 106.22
C GLY A 453 67.22 184.34 104.79
N ASP A 454 66.41 185.22 104.20
CA ASP A 454 66.49 185.58 102.78
C ASP A 454 67.71 186.51 102.51
N THR A 455 68.90 185.91 102.48
CA THR A 455 70.13 186.57 102.03
C THR A 455 70.49 186.00 100.66
N GLY A 456 70.28 186.82 99.64
CA GLY A 456 70.30 186.45 98.22
C GLY A 456 71.65 186.04 97.62
N ASP A 457 72.48 185.25 98.31
CA ASP A 457 73.74 184.75 97.79
C ASP A 457 73.77 183.21 97.65
N LYS A 458 74.02 182.78 96.41
CA LYS A 458 74.07 181.37 95.98
C LYS A 458 75.26 180.64 96.61
N GLN A 459 75.02 179.83 97.64
CA GLN A 459 76.02 178.91 98.18
C GLN A 459 76.26 177.71 97.24
N LYS A 460 77.46 177.65 96.65
CA LYS A 460 77.94 176.50 95.86
C LYS A 460 78.46 175.41 96.81
N TYR A 461 77.64 174.41 97.14
CA TYR A 461 78.14 173.16 97.72
C TYR A 461 78.40 172.13 96.63
N ARG A 462 79.68 171.79 96.42
CA ARG A 462 80.12 170.64 95.64
C ARG A 462 80.03 169.39 96.53
N TYR A 463 79.11 168.48 96.23
CA TYR A 463 79.16 167.11 96.74
C TYR A 463 79.66 166.14 95.66
N LYS A 464 80.50 165.22 96.11
CA LYS A 464 81.42 164.36 95.35
C LYS A 464 81.03 162.91 95.66
N TYR A 465 81.04 162.05 94.63
CA TYR A 465 80.88 160.57 94.66
C TYR A 465 79.43 160.05 94.84
N ALA A 466 79.02 158.88 94.32
CA ALA A 466 79.77 157.72 93.82
C ALA A 466 79.02 157.03 92.64
N LYS A 467 79.80 156.38 91.78
CA LYS A 467 79.35 155.53 90.66
C LYS A 467 79.18 154.11 91.19
N ALA A 468 77.98 153.54 91.11
CA ALA A 468 77.72 152.13 91.38
C ALA A 468 77.39 151.40 90.06
N GLN A 469 78.17 150.37 89.76
CA GLN A 469 77.91 149.33 88.76
C GLN A 469 76.91 148.31 89.32
N ALA A 470 76.10 147.71 88.45
CA ALA A 470 75.61 146.32 88.50
C ALA A 470 74.44 146.17 87.51
N VAL A 471 74.21 145.07 86.77
CA VAL A 471 74.91 143.80 86.47
C VAL A 471 74.30 143.34 85.15
#